data_AF-A0AAJ1RQ58-F1
#
_entry.id   AF-A0AAJ1RQ58-F1
#
_cell.length_a   1.000
_cell.length_b   1.000
_cell.length_c   1.000
_cell.angle_alpha   90.00
_cell.angle_beta   90.00
_cell.angle_gamma   90.00
#
_symmetry.space_group_name_H-M   'P 1'
#
loop_
_entity.id
_entity.type
_entity.pdbx_description
1 polymer ?
#
loop_
_entity_poly.entity_id
_entity_poly.type
_entity_poly.pdbx_seq_one_letter_code
_entity_poly.pdbx_strand_id
1 'polypeptide(L)'
;MGSKILPWSYVVNVARHFKRVAMDNREQVLLPDAYFVTAPTAPKDVVVLVIGEAARADRFSALGYARDTNPFTARYDLAVFPAGLACSTNTISSTACILTHEGR
;
A
#
# COMPACT_ATOMS: atom_id res chain seq x y z
N MET A 1 21.02 14.04 1.87
CA MET A 1 21.54 14.88 2.98
C MET A 1 21.34 16.37 2.75
N GLY A 2 21.47 16.89 1.52
CA GLY A 2 21.35 18.34 1.26
C GLY A 2 20.04 18.99 1.76
N SER A 3 18.86 18.45 1.47
CA SER A 3 17.58 19.10 1.83
C SER A 3 17.21 19.07 3.32
N LYS A 4 18.10 18.60 4.19
CA LYS A 4 17.92 18.61 5.65
C LYS A 4 18.78 19.68 6.34
N ILE A 5 19.67 20.35 5.60
CA ILE A 5 20.56 21.40 6.11
C ILE A 5 19.93 22.76 5.80
N LEU A 6 19.91 23.65 6.78
CA LEU A 6 19.42 25.02 6.62
C LEU A 6 20.44 25.89 5.87
N PRO A 7 20.01 26.82 4.99
CA PRO A 7 18.64 27.11 4.59
C PRO A 7 18.16 26.27 3.38
N TRP A 8 19.00 25.39 2.85
CA TRP A 8 18.71 24.61 1.62
C TRP A 8 17.45 23.74 1.74
N SER A 9 17.09 23.32 2.95
CA SER A 9 15.82 22.64 3.23
C SER A 9 14.61 23.47 2.78
N TYR A 10 14.56 24.76 3.09
CA TYR A 10 13.44 25.64 2.72
C TYR A 10 13.40 25.85 1.21
N VAL A 11 14.54 26.18 0.60
CA VAL A 11 14.62 26.42 -0.86
C VAL A 11 14.15 25.20 -1.64
N VAL A 12 14.67 24.01 -1.31
CA VAL A 12 14.31 22.78 -2.00
C VAL A 12 12.88 22.35 -1.71
N ASN A 13 12.40 22.50 -0.47
CA ASN A 13 11.02 22.12 -0.14
C ASN A 13 10.00 23.06 -0.79
N VAL A 14 10.28 24.35 -0.90
CA VAL A 14 9.45 25.31 -1.64
C VAL A 14 9.39 24.95 -3.13
N ALA A 15 10.54 24.69 -3.76
CA ALA A 15 10.56 24.24 -5.16
C ALA A 15 9.79 22.93 -5.37
N ARG A 16 9.94 21.96 -4.45
CA ARG A 16 9.16 20.71 -4.48
C ARG A 16 7.66 20.94 -4.26
N HIS A 17 7.29 21.90 -3.42
CA HIS A 17 5.89 22.24 -3.17
C HIS A 17 5.24 22.77 -4.45
N PHE A 18 5.86 23.74 -5.12
CA PHE A 18 5.34 24.23 -6.41
C PHE A 18 5.30 23.14 -7.49
N LYS A 19 6.31 22.25 -7.52
CA LYS A 19 6.28 21.08 -8.41
C LYS A 19 5.12 20.14 -8.09
N ARG A 20 4.78 19.94 -6.81
CA ARG A 20 3.65 19.11 -6.39
C ARG A 20 2.33 19.76 -6.79
N VAL A 21 2.13 21.04 -6.48
CA VAL A 21 0.94 21.80 -6.87
C VAL A 21 0.73 21.77 -8.39
N ALA A 22 1.80 21.92 -9.19
CA ALA A 22 1.71 21.81 -10.64
C ALA A 22 1.32 20.40 -11.13
N MET A 23 1.45 19.38 -10.28
CA MET A 23 1.19 17.97 -10.57
C MET A 23 -0.06 17.44 -9.86
N ASP A 24 -0.74 18.25 -9.05
CA ASP A 24 -1.90 17.85 -8.24
C ASP A 24 -3.14 17.54 -9.10
N ASN A 25 -3.11 17.87 -10.40
CA ASN A 25 -4.18 17.57 -11.37
C ASN A 25 -3.84 16.37 -12.29
N ARG A 26 -2.96 15.46 -11.87
CA ARG A 26 -2.76 14.22 -12.63
C ARG A 26 -4.04 13.40 -12.61
N GLU A 27 -4.56 13.11 -13.79
CA GLU A 27 -5.67 12.16 -13.93
C GLU A 27 -5.27 10.81 -13.33
N GLN A 28 -6.17 10.24 -12.53
CA GLN A 28 -5.99 8.90 -11.99
C GLN A 28 -6.26 7.91 -13.12
N VAL A 29 -5.26 7.11 -13.46
CA VAL A 29 -5.44 6.02 -14.43
C VAL A 29 -6.33 4.97 -13.76
N LEU A 30 -7.53 4.80 -14.30
CA LEU A 30 -8.47 3.81 -13.80
C LEU A 30 -7.96 2.40 -14.12
N LEU A 31 -8.25 1.47 -13.21
CA LEU A 31 -8.11 0.05 -13.51
C LEU A 31 -9.07 -0.33 -14.64
N PRO A 32 -8.70 -1.27 -15.52
CA PRO A 32 -9.64 -1.81 -16.50
C PRO A 32 -10.83 -2.46 -15.79
N ASP A 33 -12.00 -2.44 -16.44
CA ASP A 33 -13.20 -3.07 -15.91
C ASP A 33 -12.97 -4.55 -15.64
N ALA A 34 -13.30 -4.98 -14.42
CA ALA A 34 -13.21 -6.37 -14.04
C ALA A 34 -14.32 -7.18 -14.72
N TYR A 35 -13.96 -8.34 -15.29
CA TYR A 35 -14.90 -9.30 -15.81
C TYR A 35 -14.61 -10.69 -15.23
N PHE A 36 -15.65 -11.48 -15.03
CA PHE A 36 -15.50 -12.87 -14.62
C PHE A 36 -15.19 -13.73 -15.84
N VAL A 37 -14.15 -14.56 -15.73
CA VAL A 37 -13.78 -15.51 -16.80
C VAL A 37 -14.73 -16.72 -16.82
N THR A 38 -15.41 -16.99 -15.70
CA THR A 38 -16.36 -18.11 -15.52
C THR A 38 -17.79 -17.77 -15.94
N ALA A 39 -18.50 -18.80 -16.42
CA ALA A 39 -19.86 -18.68 -16.92
C ALA A 39 -20.86 -18.20 -15.81
N PRO A 40 -21.96 -17.52 -16.18
CA PRO A 40 -22.93 -16.95 -15.22
C PRO A 40 -23.60 -17.95 -14.28
N THR A 41 -23.49 -19.25 -14.56
CA THR A 41 -24.07 -20.34 -13.79
C THR A 41 -23.14 -20.87 -12.69
N ALA A 42 -21.88 -20.43 -12.65
CA ALA A 42 -20.96 -20.76 -11.57
C ALA A 42 -21.39 -20.08 -10.26
N PRO A 43 -21.16 -20.72 -9.09
CA PRO A 43 -21.35 -20.05 -7.80
C PRO A 43 -20.52 -18.77 -7.73
N LYS A 44 -21.07 -17.72 -7.13
CA LYS A 44 -20.42 -16.41 -7.02
C LYS A 44 -19.30 -16.46 -5.98
N ASP A 45 -18.12 -16.00 -6.36
CA ASP A 45 -17.01 -15.78 -5.44
C ASP A 45 -17.08 -14.36 -4.84
N VAL A 46 -16.80 -14.26 -3.54
CA VAL A 46 -16.70 -12.97 -2.82
C VAL A 46 -15.28 -12.80 -2.33
N VAL A 47 -14.65 -11.70 -2.75
CA VAL A 47 -13.28 -11.34 -2.35
C VAL A 47 -13.31 -10.04 -1.57
N VAL A 48 -12.59 -10.01 -0.45
CA VAL A 48 -12.43 -8.80 0.37
C VAL A 48 -10.95 -8.46 0.44
N LEU A 49 -10.58 -7.30 -0.07
CA LEU A 49 -9.23 -6.74 0.06
C LEU A 49 -9.19 -5.78 1.25
N VAL A 50 -8.39 -6.11 2.26
CA VAL A 50 -8.16 -5.24 3.42
C VAL A 50 -6.80 -4.55 3.26
N ILE A 51 -6.81 -3.24 3.08
CA ILE A 51 -5.60 -2.41 3.04
C ILE A 51 -5.36 -1.87 4.45
N GLY A 52 -4.32 -2.38 5.12
CA GLY A 52 -3.93 -1.93 6.44
C GLY A 52 -3.23 -0.56 6.42
N GLU A 53 -3.20 0.10 7.58
CA GLU A 53 -2.48 1.37 7.79
C GLU A 53 -1.29 1.13 8.73
N ALA A 54 -0.09 1.57 8.32
CA ALA A 54 1.14 1.59 9.11
C ALA A 54 1.58 0.25 9.78
N ALA A 55 0.97 -0.88 9.45
CA ALA A 55 1.31 -2.18 9.99
C ALA A 55 2.68 -2.65 9.49
N ARG A 56 3.49 -3.25 10.38
CA ARG A 56 4.86 -3.68 10.07
C ARG A 56 5.06 -5.16 10.33
N ALA A 57 5.73 -5.83 9.41
CA ALA A 57 5.98 -7.27 9.44
C ALA A 57 6.66 -7.76 10.74
N ASP A 58 7.61 -7.00 11.28
CA ASP A 58 8.35 -7.32 12.51
C ASP A 58 7.49 -7.26 13.78
N ARG A 59 6.24 -6.82 13.68
CA ARG A 59 5.27 -6.72 14.79
C ARG A 59 4.10 -7.68 14.67
N PHE A 60 4.18 -8.68 13.80
CA PHE A 60 3.19 -9.75 13.70
C PHE A 60 3.70 -11.04 14.35
N SER A 61 2.95 -11.61 15.29
CA SER A 61 3.27 -12.90 15.93
C SER A 61 3.28 -14.03 14.91
N ALA A 62 2.40 -13.95 13.90
CA ALA A 62 2.39 -14.84 12.75
C ALA A 62 3.70 -14.85 11.93
N LEU A 63 4.55 -13.82 12.09
CA LEU A 63 5.87 -13.68 11.47
C LEU A 63 7.02 -13.85 12.48
N GLY A 64 6.76 -14.38 13.68
CA GLY A 64 7.77 -14.68 14.70
C GLY A 64 7.99 -13.58 15.73
N TYR A 65 7.11 -12.58 15.81
CA TYR A 65 7.16 -11.59 16.90
C TYR A 65 6.80 -12.24 18.25
N ALA A 66 7.59 -11.94 19.29
CA ALA A 66 7.49 -12.61 20.59
C ALA A 66 6.18 -12.33 21.36
N ARG A 67 5.48 -11.22 21.07
CA ARG A 67 4.19 -10.91 21.69
C ARG A 67 3.06 -11.41 20.82
N ASP A 68 2.00 -11.94 21.43
CA ASP A 68 0.80 -12.32 20.68
C ASP A 68 0.02 -11.08 20.20
N THR A 69 0.28 -10.68 18.95
CA THR A 69 -0.39 -9.56 18.27
C THR A 69 -1.50 -10.00 17.34
N ASN A 70 -1.73 -11.31 17.21
CA ASN A 70 -2.71 -11.89 16.28
C ASN A 70 -3.70 -12.84 16.99
N PRO A 71 -4.22 -12.52 18.19
CA PRO A 71 -5.00 -13.47 18.98
C PRO A 71 -6.29 -13.91 18.29
N PHE A 72 -6.95 -12.99 17.59
CA PHE A 72 -8.23 -13.27 16.92
C PHE A 72 -8.07 -14.05 15.63
N THR A 73 -6.93 -13.92 14.96
CA THR A 73 -6.67 -14.56 13.68
C THR A 73 -5.99 -15.92 13.85
N ALA A 74 -5.38 -16.19 15.01
CA ALA A 74 -4.68 -17.45 15.33
C ALA A 74 -5.55 -18.71 15.22
N ARG A 75 -6.87 -18.59 15.33
CA ARG A 75 -7.81 -19.73 15.23
C ARG A 75 -8.14 -20.15 13.81
N TYR A 76 -7.73 -19.38 12.81
CA TYR A 76 -8.04 -19.62 11.41
C TYR A 76 -6.85 -20.19 10.67
N ASP A 77 -7.11 -20.95 9.61
CA ASP A 77 -6.06 -21.43 8.70
C ASP A 77 -5.62 -20.29 7.78
N LEU A 78 -4.46 -19.70 8.07
CA LEU A 78 -3.94 -18.51 7.38
C LEU A 78 -2.70 -18.87 6.57
N ALA A 79 -2.72 -18.49 5.29
CA ALA A 79 -1.49 -18.41 4.50
C ALA A 79 -0.74 -17.11 4.87
N VAL A 80 0.38 -17.26 5.57
CA VAL A 80 1.25 -16.12 5.94
C VAL A 80 2.35 -15.96 4.91
N PHE A 81 2.38 -14.81 4.25
CA PHE A 81 3.43 -14.49 3.28
C PHE A 81 4.67 -13.89 3.98
N PRO A 82 5.88 -14.12 3.45
CA PRO A 82 7.09 -13.45 3.93
C PRO A 82 6.95 -11.92 3.91
N ALA A 83 7.70 -11.25 4.80
CA ALA A 83 7.69 -9.80 4.90
C ALA A 83 7.97 -9.11 3.55
N GLY A 84 6.96 -8.45 2.99
CA GLY A 84 7.08 -7.65 1.77
C GLY A 84 7.59 -6.23 2.04
N LEU A 85 8.23 -5.62 1.05
CA LEU A 85 8.61 -4.21 1.08
C LEU A 85 7.50 -3.35 0.47
N ALA A 86 7.10 -2.29 1.17
CA ALA A 86 6.15 -1.31 0.64
C ALA A 86 6.81 -0.44 -0.43
N CYS A 87 6.04 -0.02 -1.45
CA CYS A 87 6.53 0.88 -2.51
C CYS A 87 6.85 2.30 -1.98
N SER A 88 6.20 2.70 -0.88
CA SER A 88 6.34 4.02 -0.26
C SER A 88 6.13 3.92 1.25
N THR A 89 6.44 5.01 1.96
CA THR A 89 6.21 5.16 3.42
C THR A 89 5.08 6.14 3.73
N ASN A 90 4.35 6.63 2.70
CA ASN A 90 3.16 7.46 2.86
C ASN A 90 1.92 6.68 2.38
N THR A 91 0.75 7.00 2.94
CA THR A 91 -0.49 6.28 2.60
C THR A 91 -0.85 6.46 1.12
N ILE A 92 -0.87 7.71 0.63
CA ILE A 92 -1.32 8.02 -0.74
C ILE A 92 -0.51 7.30 -1.82
N SER A 93 0.82 7.32 -1.74
CA SER A 93 1.63 6.66 -2.78
C SER A 93 1.66 5.14 -2.60
N SER A 94 1.53 4.63 -1.37
CA SER A 94 1.45 3.18 -1.13
C SER A 94 0.15 2.60 -1.64
N THR A 95 -0.99 3.25 -1.38
CA THR A 95 -2.30 2.81 -1.89
C THR A 95 -2.36 2.89 -3.41
N ALA A 96 -1.83 3.96 -4.01
CA ALA A 96 -1.71 4.07 -5.46
C ALA A 96 -0.87 2.93 -6.06
N CYS A 97 0.22 2.52 -5.39
CA CYS A 97 1.04 1.39 -5.84
C CYS A 97 0.34 0.03 -5.68
N ILE A 98 -0.49 -0.15 -4.65
CA ILE A 98 -1.27 -1.40 -4.47
C ILE A 98 -2.33 -1.55 -5.58
N LEU A 99 -2.87 -0.44 -6.06
CA LEU A 99 -3.99 -0.40 -7.00
C LEU A 99 -3.58 -0.08 -8.45
N THR A 100 -2.28 -0.03 -8.77
CA THR A 100 -1.82 0.17 -10.15
C THR A 100 -1.72 -1.16 -10.90
N HIS A 101 -2.04 -1.12 -12.20
CA HIS A 101 -1.88 -2.26 -13.11
C HIS A 101 -0.47 -2.33 -13.72
N GLU A 102 0.34 -1.28 -13.61
CA GLU A 102 1.68 -1.18 -14.19
C GLU A 102 2.73 -1.98 -13.39
N GLY A 103 2.38 -2.48 -12.21
CA GLY A 103 3.34 -3.07 -11.29
C GLY A 103 4.33 -2.01 -10.76
N ARG A 104 5.40 -2.48 -10.13
CA ARG A 104 6.48 -1.65 -9.56
C ARG A 104 7.66 -1.53 -10.51
#